data_AF-A0A832HFS3-F1
#
_entry.id   AF-A0A832HFS3-F1
#
_cell.length_a   1.000
_cell.length_b   1.000
_cell.length_c   1.000
_cell.angle_alpha   90.00
_cell.angle_beta   90.00
_cell.angle_gamma   90.00
#
_symmetry.space_group_name_H-M   'P 1'
#
loop_
_entity.id
_entity.type
_entity.pdbx_description
1 polymer ?
#
loop_
_entity_poly.entity_id
_entity_poly.type
_entity_poly.pdbx_seq_one_letter_code
_entity_poly.pdbx_strand_id
1 'polypeptide(L)'
;MRATFAFLTVVLGWAVAAQAELKPAAHPFMLWTKDEAAAIKKRIDGGEPWVKASLEKSLKEKNAFTNLFRYAVMGDEKAGEEERKFLLSFIGAPVNSRRWSTNYLSALRYDVLYDTLTPEQREKLRETFKAHIQHELDNPYRNTQTSWLPNMQMPRIMSANIMAVALQDEKLIDAAWQMPSSFKFYMDDYLADGGLYFEEFAKMTSLIGEFQIYADGLERLGLNEKGWGYKGKGGATLRNYVESYLWIGYPRTELPGGMPRYERVAMGDARGHALGVFQHANVGGAFPPAVGEDGKPFFNMSRKVGAWELWYAANMNGRDHRDNKVTKLQFPQWFERMHVREPDGPWGYFLAQMREPGEKEYVPTIFWGATPIDAAKVTAPAAPSRIFNERGFAMLRMEESAKYWESPAPAVALQFAQLYVHYTADCFSILGYHQFNRPVYLNRCISAGYNGGPVGFSCAGACGGGGGWFAGAAGGCGGDAAQFCAGDEICACEFDSD
;
A
#
# COMPACT_ATOMS: atom_id res chain seq x y z
N MET A 1 -25.49 54.52 32.63
CA MET A 1 -24.75 54.46 31.35
C MET A 1 -25.32 53.31 30.53
N ARG A 2 -26.01 53.58 29.42
CA ARG A 2 -26.56 52.55 28.51
C ARG A 2 -25.56 52.38 27.36
N ALA A 3 -24.93 51.22 27.28
CA ALA A 3 -24.00 50.88 26.21
C ALA A 3 -24.78 50.30 25.02
N THR A 4 -24.74 51.00 23.90
CA THR A 4 -25.33 50.60 22.62
C THR A 4 -24.38 49.59 21.96
N PHE A 5 -24.78 48.32 21.87
CA PHE A 5 -24.07 47.31 21.07
C PHE A 5 -24.44 47.49 19.60
N ALA A 6 -23.49 47.98 18.79
CA ALA A 6 -23.62 48.00 17.35
C ALA A 6 -23.39 46.58 16.80
N PHE A 7 -24.43 46.00 16.21
CA PHE A 7 -24.35 44.76 15.44
C PHE A 7 -23.65 45.05 14.12
N LEU A 8 -22.38 44.63 14.00
CA LEU A 8 -21.64 44.66 12.74
C LEU A 8 -22.05 43.42 11.93
N THR A 9 -22.91 43.60 10.93
CA THR A 9 -23.26 42.55 9.98
C THR A 9 -22.04 42.25 9.11
N VAL A 10 -21.26 41.24 9.48
CA VAL A 10 -20.20 40.71 8.62
C VAL A 10 -20.87 40.01 7.44
N VAL A 11 -20.93 40.69 6.30
CA VAL A 11 -21.26 40.06 5.02
C VAL A 11 -20.08 39.16 4.65
N LEU A 12 -20.16 37.89 5.04
CA LEU A 12 -19.29 36.84 4.53
C LEU A 12 -19.59 36.71 3.03
N GLY A 13 -18.80 37.42 2.22
CA GLY A 13 -18.77 37.19 0.78
C GLY A 13 -18.35 35.74 0.55
N TRP A 14 -19.29 34.92 0.09
CA TRP A 14 -19.02 33.58 -0.38
C TRP A 14 -18.15 33.74 -1.63
N ALA A 15 -16.84 33.65 -1.46
CA ALA A 15 -15.95 33.45 -2.59
C ALA A 15 -16.38 32.11 -3.22
N VAL A 16 -17.09 32.20 -4.33
CA VAL A 16 -17.34 31.03 -5.18
C VAL A 16 -15.96 30.57 -5.58
N ALA A 17 -15.49 29.47 -4.98
CA ALA A 17 -14.24 28.85 -5.38
C ALA A 17 -14.38 28.57 -6.88
N ALA A 18 -13.60 29.28 -7.69
CA ALA A 18 -13.57 29.04 -9.13
C ALA A 18 -13.29 27.56 -9.32
N GLN A 19 -14.19 26.86 -10.03
CA GLN A 19 -13.96 25.47 -10.37
C GLN A 19 -12.65 25.40 -11.16
N ALA A 20 -11.74 24.52 -10.74
CA ALA A 20 -10.50 24.32 -11.46
C ALA A 20 -10.85 23.80 -12.87
N GLU A 21 -10.41 24.50 -13.90
CA GLU A 21 -10.58 24.07 -15.29
C GLU A 21 -9.48 23.07 -15.65
N LEU A 22 -9.85 21.98 -16.35
CA LEU A 22 -8.89 21.03 -16.90
C LEU A 22 -7.89 21.76 -17.82
N LYS A 23 -6.60 21.55 -17.55
CA LYS A 23 -5.49 22.02 -18.37
C LYS A 23 -4.91 20.83 -19.13
N PRO A 24 -5.06 20.77 -20.47
CA PRO A 24 -4.45 19.70 -21.24
C PRO A 24 -2.93 19.64 -21.00
N ALA A 25 -2.41 18.45 -20.73
CA ALA A 25 -1.00 18.18 -20.53
C ALA A 25 -0.41 17.46 -21.74
N ALA A 26 0.86 17.72 -22.06
CA ALA A 26 1.57 16.97 -23.08
C ALA A 26 1.91 15.56 -22.56
N HIS A 27 1.62 14.53 -23.35
CA HIS A 27 2.04 13.16 -23.05
C HIS A 27 3.56 12.99 -23.20
N PRO A 28 4.24 12.20 -22.33
CA PRO A 28 3.72 11.66 -21.08
C PRO A 28 3.59 12.73 -19.99
N PHE A 29 2.65 12.51 -19.08
CA PHE A 29 2.49 13.33 -17.89
C PHE A 29 2.09 12.55 -16.64
N MET A 30 1.85 11.24 -16.68
CA MET A 30 1.37 10.50 -15.50
C MET A 30 2.52 9.95 -14.65
N LEU A 31 3.44 9.22 -15.27
CA LEU A 31 4.63 8.72 -14.58
C LEU A 31 5.72 9.77 -14.48
N TRP A 32 6.00 10.41 -15.62
CA TRP A 32 6.99 11.47 -15.78
C TRP A 32 6.45 12.48 -16.79
N THR A 33 6.77 13.75 -16.59
CA THR A 33 6.75 14.73 -17.69
C THR A 33 7.98 14.56 -18.57
N LYS A 34 7.97 15.14 -19.78
CA LYS A 34 9.17 15.17 -20.65
C LYS A 34 10.36 15.83 -19.94
N ASP A 35 10.12 16.87 -19.16
CA ASP A 35 11.17 17.59 -18.42
C ASP A 35 11.74 16.76 -17.27
N GLU A 36 10.88 16.07 -16.52
CA GLU A 36 11.30 15.13 -15.46
C GLU A 36 12.13 13.98 -16.06
N ALA A 37 11.66 13.37 -17.15
CA ALA A 37 12.39 12.32 -17.85
C ALA A 37 13.76 12.82 -18.37
N ALA A 38 13.81 14.01 -18.96
CA ALA A 38 15.06 14.63 -19.42
C ALA A 38 16.02 14.93 -18.26
N ALA A 39 15.50 15.39 -17.11
CA ALA A 39 16.31 15.65 -15.92
C ALA A 39 16.93 14.35 -15.36
N ILE A 40 16.15 13.27 -15.30
CA ILE A 40 16.65 11.95 -14.89
C ILE A 40 17.70 11.44 -15.90
N LYS A 41 17.42 11.55 -17.20
CA LYS A 41 18.37 11.16 -18.26
C LYS A 41 19.69 11.92 -18.13
N LYS A 42 19.62 13.25 -17.98
CA LYS A 42 20.81 14.09 -17.78
C LYS A 42 21.66 13.62 -16.60
N ARG A 43 21.01 13.15 -15.53
CA ARG A 43 21.68 12.62 -14.35
C ARG A 43 22.37 11.28 -14.61
N ILE A 44 21.72 10.40 -15.37
CA ILE A 44 22.29 9.13 -15.84
C ILE A 44 23.52 9.41 -16.72
N ASP A 45 23.39 10.31 -17.69
CA ASP A 45 24.46 10.67 -18.63
C ASP A 45 25.62 11.38 -17.91
N GLY A 46 25.36 12.06 -16.78
CA GLY A 46 26.37 12.69 -15.93
C GLY A 46 27.32 11.70 -15.24
N GLY A 47 26.99 10.41 -15.19
CA GLY A 47 27.92 9.36 -14.76
C GLY A 47 28.23 9.33 -13.26
N GLU A 48 27.38 9.92 -12.41
CA GLU A 48 27.53 9.83 -10.95
C GLU A 48 27.58 8.33 -10.54
N PRO A 49 28.57 7.89 -9.72
CA PRO A 49 28.75 6.46 -9.42
C PRO A 49 27.51 5.77 -8.83
N TRP A 50 26.79 6.45 -7.94
CA TRP A 50 25.58 5.90 -7.32
C TRP A 50 24.43 5.79 -8.34
N VAL A 51 24.34 6.66 -9.34
CA VAL A 51 23.32 6.59 -10.40
C VAL A 51 23.52 5.32 -11.20
N LYS A 52 24.77 5.01 -11.57
CA LYS A 52 25.10 3.76 -12.29
C LYS A 52 24.68 2.53 -11.48
N ALA A 53 25.00 2.49 -10.18
CA ALA A 53 24.64 1.39 -9.30
C ALA A 53 23.11 1.25 -9.12
N SER A 54 22.41 2.37 -8.89
CA SER A 54 20.95 2.42 -8.77
C SER A 54 20.27 1.98 -10.07
N LEU A 55 20.78 2.44 -11.22
CA LEU A 55 20.28 2.06 -12.54
C LEU A 55 20.46 0.55 -12.78
N GLU A 56 21.63 0.00 -12.51
CA GLU A 56 21.87 -1.44 -12.64
C GLU A 56 20.91 -2.26 -11.77
N LYS A 57 20.69 -1.84 -10.51
CA LYS A 57 19.73 -2.48 -9.59
C LYS A 57 18.30 -2.38 -10.12
N SER A 58 17.88 -1.20 -10.54
CA SER A 58 16.51 -0.90 -10.97
C SER A 58 16.14 -1.59 -12.29
N LEU A 59 17.11 -1.79 -13.19
CA LEU A 59 16.90 -2.41 -14.50
C LEU A 59 16.95 -3.95 -14.50
N LYS A 60 17.36 -4.60 -13.40
CA LYS A 60 17.39 -6.08 -13.31
C LYS A 60 16.00 -6.70 -13.48
N GLU A 61 14.97 -5.99 -13.06
CA GLU A 61 13.59 -6.46 -13.06
C GLU A 61 12.93 -6.24 -14.42
N LYS A 62 12.37 -7.31 -15.01
CA LYS A 62 11.70 -7.27 -16.31
C LYS A 62 10.20 -7.09 -16.12
N ASN A 63 9.76 -5.84 -16.04
CA ASN A 63 8.34 -5.49 -15.94
C ASN A 63 8.02 -4.20 -16.71
N ALA A 64 6.73 -3.87 -16.75
CA ALA A 64 6.21 -2.72 -17.49
C ALA A 64 6.84 -1.39 -17.08
N PHE A 65 6.99 -1.13 -15.77
CA PHE A 65 7.59 0.14 -15.31
C PHE A 65 9.04 0.26 -15.75
N THR A 66 9.83 -0.81 -15.62
CA THR A 66 11.23 -0.81 -16.07
C THR A 66 11.32 -0.56 -17.58
N ASN A 67 10.47 -1.19 -18.38
CA ASN A 67 10.48 -1.01 -19.83
C ASN A 67 10.01 0.39 -20.26
N LEU A 68 8.97 0.92 -19.60
CA LEU A 68 8.52 2.29 -19.83
C LEU A 68 9.61 3.31 -19.45
N PHE A 69 10.35 3.06 -18.36
CA PHE A 69 11.50 3.88 -17.98
C PHE A 69 12.63 3.81 -19.03
N ARG A 70 13.02 2.59 -19.46
CA ARG A 70 14.01 2.39 -20.52
C ARG A 70 13.65 3.17 -21.78
N TYR A 71 12.39 3.12 -22.19
CA TYR A 71 11.92 3.87 -23.34
C TYR A 71 11.93 5.39 -23.08
N ALA A 72 11.14 5.87 -22.12
CA ALA A 72 10.87 7.29 -21.92
C ALA A 72 12.09 8.09 -21.46
N VAL A 73 12.97 7.47 -20.65
CA VAL A 73 14.13 8.13 -20.04
C VAL A 73 15.42 7.77 -20.76
N MET A 74 15.59 6.51 -21.18
CA MET A 74 16.86 6.05 -21.79
C MET A 74 16.84 6.02 -23.32
N GLY A 75 15.68 6.19 -23.96
CA GLY A 75 15.55 6.11 -25.43
C GLY A 75 15.67 4.69 -25.99
N ASP A 76 15.39 3.66 -25.18
CA ASP A 76 15.39 2.26 -25.62
C ASP A 76 14.13 1.96 -26.46
N GLU A 77 14.24 2.14 -27.77
CA GLU A 77 13.16 1.89 -28.73
C GLU A 77 12.65 0.45 -28.71
N LYS A 78 13.51 -0.53 -28.36
CA LYS A 78 13.09 -1.93 -28.29
C LYS A 78 12.16 -2.14 -27.11
N ALA A 79 12.49 -1.59 -25.94
CA ALA A 79 11.60 -1.63 -24.79
C ALA A 79 10.27 -0.92 -25.10
N GLY A 80 10.32 0.21 -25.81
CA GLY A 80 9.14 0.92 -26.30
C GLY A 80 8.25 0.07 -27.20
N GLU A 81 8.83 -0.66 -28.16
CA GLU A 81 8.07 -1.56 -29.04
C GLU A 81 7.47 -2.77 -28.29
N GLU A 82 8.21 -3.35 -27.33
CA GLU A 82 7.66 -4.44 -26.52
C GLU A 82 6.39 -3.99 -25.76
N GLU A 83 6.43 -2.81 -25.16
CA GLU A 83 5.28 -2.24 -24.45
C GLU A 83 4.18 -1.75 -25.40
N ARG A 84 4.52 -1.24 -26.59
CA ARG A 84 3.55 -0.88 -27.63
C ARG A 84 2.82 -2.10 -28.16
N LYS A 85 3.51 -3.19 -28.47
CA LYS A 85 2.89 -4.46 -28.87
C LYS A 85 1.95 -4.98 -27.78
N PHE A 86 2.34 -4.86 -26.51
CA PHE A 86 1.46 -5.19 -25.40
C PHE A 86 0.21 -4.28 -25.39
N LEU A 87 0.39 -2.97 -25.45
CA LEU A 87 -0.70 -2.00 -25.47
C LEU A 87 -1.68 -2.22 -26.62
N LEU A 88 -1.18 -2.43 -27.84
CA LEU A 88 -2.02 -2.62 -29.01
C LEU A 88 -2.86 -3.91 -28.93
N SER A 89 -2.39 -4.93 -28.20
CA SER A 89 -3.22 -6.12 -27.92
C SER A 89 -4.39 -5.85 -26.96
N PHE A 90 -4.41 -4.68 -26.31
CA PHE A 90 -5.51 -4.27 -25.46
C PHE A 90 -6.70 -3.74 -26.27
N ILE A 91 -6.50 -3.37 -27.54
CA ILE A 91 -7.58 -2.89 -28.41
C ILE A 91 -8.69 -3.95 -28.50
N GLY A 92 -9.92 -3.56 -28.15
CA GLY A 92 -11.06 -4.47 -28.15
C GLY A 92 -10.99 -5.57 -27.09
N ALA A 93 -10.04 -5.51 -26.15
CA ALA A 93 -9.96 -6.48 -25.07
C ALA A 93 -11.27 -6.44 -24.27
N PRO A 94 -11.87 -7.61 -23.99
CA PRO A 94 -13.14 -7.67 -23.30
C PRO A 94 -13.01 -7.05 -21.92
N VAL A 95 -14.07 -6.38 -21.47
CA VAL A 95 -14.19 -6.00 -20.07
C VAL A 95 -14.44 -7.28 -19.29
N ASN A 96 -13.37 -7.84 -18.72
CA ASN A 96 -13.45 -9.12 -18.02
C ASN A 96 -14.27 -8.93 -16.74
N SER A 97 -15.33 -9.72 -16.55
CA SER A 97 -16.18 -9.65 -15.36
C SER A 97 -15.49 -10.20 -14.10
N ARG A 98 -14.27 -10.77 -14.23
CA ARG A 98 -13.48 -11.17 -13.06
C ARG A 98 -13.25 -9.96 -12.17
N ARG A 99 -13.60 -10.11 -10.89
CA ARG A 99 -13.57 -9.05 -9.86
C ARG A 99 -12.19 -8.40 -9.66
N TRP A 100 -11.12 -8.97 -10.21
CA TRP A 100 -9.73 -8.66 -9.92
C TRP A 100 -8.96 -8.10 -11.12
N SER A 101 -9.63 -7.75 -12.23
CA SER A 101 -8.95 -7.20 -13.40
C SER A 101 -8.40 -5.80 -13.10
N THR A 102 -7.12 -5.57 -13.32
CA THR A 102 -6.49 -4.25 -13.24
C THR A 102 -5.72 -3.98 -14.52
N ASN A 103 -6.08 -2.92 -15.22
CA ASN A 103 -5.52 -2.54 -16.51
C ASN A 103 -4.91 -1.14 -16.46
N TYR A 104 -4.64 -0.59 -15.27
CA TYR A 104 -4.07 0.75 -15.13
C TYR A 104 -2.71 0.89 -15.85
N LEU A 105 -1.91 -0.17 -15.93
CA LEU A 105 -0.65 -0.17 -16.70
C LEU A 105 -0.87 0.06 -18.20
N SER A 106 -2.01 -0.31 -18.78
CA SER A 106 -2.34 0.01 -20.18
C SER A 106 -2.55 1.51 -20.36
N ALA A 107 -3.11 2.20 -19.36
CA ALA A 107 -3.23 3.66 -19.38
C ALA A 107 -1.85 4.34 -19.30
N LEU A 108 -0.93 3.82 -18.47
CA LEU A 108 0.44 4.35 -18.40
C LEU A 108 1.22 4.11 -19.70
N ARG A 109 1.04 2.96 -20.33
CA ARG A 109 1.59 2.69 -21.67
C ARG A 109 1.05 3.67 -22.71
N TYR A 110 -0.26 3.94 -22.69
CA TYR A 110 -0.88 4.90 -23.59
C TYR A 110 -0.28 6.29 -23.42
N ASP A 111 -0.14 6.75 -22.17
CA ASP A 111 0.47 8.04 -21.84
C ASP A 111 1.93 8.13 -22.33
N VAL A 112 2.75 7.12 -22.01
CA VAL A 112 4.18 7.12 -22.37
C VAL A 112 4.44 6.93 -23.86
N LEU A 113 3.66 6.09 -24.53
CA LEU A 113 3.87 5.74 -25.94
C LEU A 113 3.03 6.60 -26.89
N TYR A 114 2.27 7.57 -26.37
CA TYR A 114 1.27 8.34 -27.11
C TYR A 114 1.81 8.84 -28.46
N ASP A 115 2.96 9.49 -28.45
CA ASP A 115 3.60 10.10 -29.62
C ASP A 115 4.02 9.07 -30.69
N THR A 116 4.17 7.79 -30.33
CA THR A 116 4.51 6.69 -31.26
C THR A 116 3.31 6.00 -31.89
N LEU A 117 2.10 6.23 -31.36
CA LEU A 117 0.88 5.61 -31.85
C LEU A 117 0.34 6.37 -33.05
N THR A 118 -0.16 5.65 -34.05
CA THR A 118 -0.89 6.27 -35.16
C THR A 118 -2.22 6.87 -34.68
N PRO A 119 -2.79 7.87 -35.38
CA PRO A 119 -4.11 8.40 -35.03
C PRO A 119 -5.20 7.33 -34.90
N GLU A 120 -5.20 6.34 -35.79
CA GLU A 120 -6.13 5.20 -35.75
C GLU A 120 -5.91 4.32 -34.51
N GLN A 121 -4.66 4.03 -34.15
CA GLN A 121 -4.36 3.27 -32.93
C GLN A 121 -4.81 4.04 -31.67
N ARG A 122 -4.58 5.36 -31.63
CA ARG A 122 -5.03 6.21 -30.53
C ARG A 122 -6.55 6.21 -30.40
N GLU A 123 -7.28 6.27 -31.51
CA GLU A 123 -8.75 6.19 -31.51
C GLU A 123 -9.23 4.85 -30.94
N LYS A 124 -8.74 3.72 -31.47
CA LYS A 124 -9.15 2.39 -31.01
C LYS A 124 -8.84 2.14 -29.53
N LEU A 125 -7.70 2.64 -29.05
CA LEU A 125 -7.35 2.59 -27.63
C LEU A 125 -8.28 3.49 -26.79
N ARG A 126 -8.63 4.68 -27.28
CA ARG A 126 -9.60 5.56 -26.63
C ARG A 126 -10.97 4.90 -26.52
N GLU A 127 -11.47 4.31 -27.59
CA GLU A 127 -12.73 3.55 -27.60
C GLU A 127 -12.69 2.41 -26.59
N THR A 128 -11.59 1.66 -26.56
CA THR A 128 -11.38 0.58 -25.58
C THR A 128 -11.40 1.11 -24.15
N PHE A 129 -10.67 2.19 -23.85
CA PHE A 129 -10.65 2.80 -22.51
C PHE A 129 -12.04 3.29 -22.12
N LYS A 130 -12.75 3.96 -23.03
CA LYS A 130 -14.13 4.40 -22.81
C LYS A 130 -15.07 3.23 -22.54
N ALA A 131 -14.92 2.09 -23.23
CA ALA A 131 -15.73 0.90 -22.96
C ALA A 131 -15.46 0.32 -21.56
N HIS A 132 -14.20 0.28 -21.11
CA HIS A 132 -13.85 -0.17 -19.75
C HIS A 132 -14.40 0.80 -18.69
N ILE A 133 -14.26 2.12 -18.89
CA ILE A 133 -14.82 3.14 -17.99
C ILE A 133 -16.35 3.03 -17.94
N GLN A 134 -17.01 2.98 -19.09
CA GLN A 134 -18.46 2.90 -19.19
C GLN A 134 -19.00 1.64 -18.52
N HIS A 135 -18.31 0.50 -18.65
CA HIS A 135 -18.70 -0.71 -17.94
C HIS A 135 -18.71 -0.52 -16.41
N GLU A 136 -17.73 0.17 -15.83
CA GLU A 136 -17.76 0.49 -14.38
C GLU A 136 -18.89 1.45 -14.01
N LEU A 137 -19.19 2.42 -14.87
CA LEU A 137 -20.29 3.36 -14.68
C LEU A 137 -21.66 2.66 -14.72
N ASP A 138 -21.84 1.73 -15.66
CA ASP A 138 -23.08 0.97 -15.87
C ASP A 138 -23.27 -0.14 -14.83
N ASN A 139 -22.16 -0.64 -14.27
CA ASN A 139 -22.16 -1.73 -13.29
C ASN A 139 -21.48 -1.28 -12.00
N PRO A 140 -21.97 -0.20 -11.34
CA PRO A 140 -21.28 0.40 -10.23
C PRO A 140 -21.26 -0.57 -9.06
N TYR A 141 -20.07 -1.07 -8.75
CA TYR A 141 -19.88 -1.80 -7.52
C TYR A 141 -20.02 -0.83 -6.34
N ARG A 142 -20.83 -1.19 -5.34
CA ARG A 142 -21.03 -0.36 -4.14
C ARG A 142 -20.27 -0.97 -2.98
N ASN A 143 -19.18 -0.31 -2.59
CA ASN A 143 -18.51 -0.59 -1.35
C ASN A 143 -19.16 0.16 -0.19
N THR A 144 -19.09 -0.45 0.97
CA THR A 144 -19.32 0.15 2.27
C THR A 144 -18.00 0.14 3.02
N GLN A 145 -17.91 0.87 4.12
CA GLN A 145 -16.71 0.88 4.95
C GLN A 145 -16.33 -0.54 5.43
N THR A 146 -17.33 -1.40 5.65
CA THR A 146 -17.18 -2.80 6.07
C THR A 146 -17.23 -3.81 4.93
N SER A 147 -17.25 -3.37 3.67
CA SER A 147 -17.25 -4.29 2.53
C SER A 147 -15.99 -5.13 2.56
N TRP A 148 -16.15 -6.43 2.33
CA TRP A 148 -15.02 -7.35 2.22
C TRP A 148 -14.16 -7.02 1.00
N LEU A 149 -12.85 -6.94 1.22
CA LEU A 149 -11.79 -6.94 0.20
C LEU A 149 -11.81 -5.76 -0.81
N PRO A 150 -11.86 -4.49 -0.37
CA PRO A 150 -11.72 -3.36 -1.30
C PRO A 150 -10.37 -3.37 -2.02
N ASN A 151 -9.31 -3.88 -1.37
CA ASN A 151 -8.02 -4.14 -2.02
C ASN A 151 -8.11 -5.01 -3.28
N MET A 152 -9.12 -5.86 -3.40
CA MET A 152 -9.27 -6.73 -4.56
C MET A 152 -10.13 -6.12 -5.67
N GLN A 153 -11.10 -5.25 -5.34
CA GLN A 153 -12.04 -4.66 -6.29
C GLN A 153 -11.64 -3.26 -6.75
N MET A 154 -11.11 -2.45 -5.84
CA MET A 154 -10.61 -1.11 -6.15
C MET A 154 -9.56 -1.07 -7.26
N PRO A 155 -8.67 -2.07 -7.47
CA PRO A 155 -7.75 -2.04 -8.61
C PRO A 155 -8.46 -1.89 -9.96
N ARG A 156 -9.64 -2.50 -10.11
CA ARG A 156 -10.47 -2.40 -11.31
C ARG A 156 -11.04 -0.99 -11.48
N ILE A 157 -11.64 -0.45 -10.42
CA ILE A 157 -12.19 0.91 -10.41
C ILE A 157 -11.09 1.95 -10.63
N MET A 158 -9.93 1.76 -10.01
CA MET A 158 -8.77 2.64 -10.21
C MET A 158 -8.21 2.56 -11.62
N SER A 159 -8.32 1.41 -12.29
CA SER A 159 -7.98 1.33 -13.71
C SER A 159 -8.86 2.26 -14.55
N ALA A 160 -10.17 2.29 -14.30
CA ALA A 160 -11.07 3.23 -14.98
C ALA A 160 -10.75 4.70 -14.66
N ASN A 161 -10.46 5.02 -13.40
CA ASN A 161 -10.06 6.38 -12.99
C ASN A 161 -8.77 6.82 -13.70
N ILE A 162 -7.74 5.96 -13.73
CA ILE A 162 -6.45 6.25 -14.38
C ILE A 162 -6.60 6.30 -15.90
N MET A 163 -7.44 5.46 -16.50
CA MET A 163 -7.77 5.56 -17.93
C MET A 163 -8.44 6.90 -18.27
N ALA A 164 -9.37 7.38 -17.45
CA ALA A 164 -10.01 8.68 -17.66
C ALA A 164 -8.99 9.83 -17.61
N VAL A 165 -8.03 9.77 -16.67
CA VAL A 165 -6.91 10.72 -16.60
C VAL A 165 -6.03 10.62 -17.85
N ALA A 166 -5.64 9.42 -18.28
CA ALA A 166 -4.83 9.23 -19.48
C ALA A 166 -5.52 9.74 -20.77
N LEU A 167 -6.86 9.74 -20.81
CA LEU A 167 -7.62 10.33 -21.92
C LEU A 167 -7.75 11.85 -21.83
N GLN A 168 -7.42 12.46 -20.68
CA GLN A 168 -7.62 13.89 -20.39
C GLN A 168 -9.07 14.33 -20.64
N ASP A 169 -10.04 13.44 -20.41
CA ASP A 169 -11.47 13.68 -20.66
C ASP A 169 -12.13 14.06 -19.32
N GLU A 170 -12.30 15.37 -19.09
CA GLU A 170 -12.82 15.93 -17.83
C GLU A 170 -14.16 15.31 -17.42
N LYS A 171 -15.05 15.06 -18.39
CA LYS A 171 -16.36 14.46 -18.13
C LYS A 171 -16.23 13.03 -17.64
N LEU A 172 -15.31 12.25 -18.22
CA LEU A 172 -15.04 10.89 -17.75
C LEU A 172 -14.32 10.88 -16.41
N ILE A 173 -13.42 11.83 -16.16
CA ILE A 173 -12.78 12.01 -14.86
C ILE A 173 -13.85 12.27 -13.80
N ASP A 174 -14.79 13.18 -14.06
CA ASP A 174 -15.89 13.50 -13.15
C ASP A 174 -16.83 12.31 -12.94
N ALA A 175 -17.22 11.62 -14.01
CA ALA A 175 -18.07 10.44 -13.89
C ALA A 175 -17.38 9.34 -13.07
N ALA A 176 -16.10 9.06 -13.35
CA ALA A 176 -15.33 8.05 -12.63
C ALA A 176 -15.11 8.43 -11.16
N TRP A 177 -14.88 9.71 -10.88
CA TRP A 177 -14.75 10.28 -9.55
C TRP A 177 -16.01 10.13 -8.71
N GLN A 178 -17.19 10.23 -9.31
CA GLN A 178 -18.48 10.10 -8.62
C GLN A 178 -18.96 8.65 -8.49
N MET A 179 -18.21 7.65 -8.97
CA MET A 179 -18.60 6.24 -8.79
C MET A 179 -18.70 5.87 -7.30
N PRO A 180 -19.66 5.01 -6.89
CA PRO A 180 -19.83 4.60 -5.50
C PRO A 180 -18.64 3.87 -4.86
N SER A 181 -17.67 3.40 -5.65
CA SER A 181 -16.40 2.82 -5.17
C SER A 181 -15.18 3.53 -5.78
N SER A 182 -15.29 4.81 -6.10
CA SER A 182 -14.18 5.60 -6.65
C SER A 182 -13.09 5.92 -5.62
N PHE A 183 -12.06 6.64 -6.06
CA PHE A 183 -11.10 7.28 -5.15
C PHE A 183 -11.80 8.18 -4.13
N LYS A 184 -12.85 8.92 -4.55
CA LYS A 184 -13.64 9.78 -3.66
C LYS A 184 -14.27 8.99 -2.54
N PHE A 185 -14.97 7.89 -2.85
CA PHE A 185 -15.52 6.97 -1.85
C PHE A 185 -14.42 6.48 -0.91
N TYR A 186 -13.28 6.09 -1.46
CA TYR A 186 -12.18 5.54 -0.67
C TYR A 186 -11.69 6.55 0.38
N MET A 187 -11.54 7.82 -0.01
CA MET A 187 -11.14 8.89 0.90
C MET A 187 -12.25 9.35 1.84
N ASP A 188 -13.51 9.37 1.38
CA ASP A 188 -14.62 9.89 2.17
C ASP A 188 -15.12 8.92 3.23
N ASP A 189 -15.28 7.66 2.84
CA ASP A 189 -16.12 6.71 3.54
C ASP A 189 -15.34 5.45 3.93
N TYR A 190 -14.24 5.12 3.24
CA TYR A 190 -13.47 3.91 3.53
C TYR A 190 -12.28 4.16 4.48
N LEU A 191 -11.47 5.19 4.24
CA LEU A 191 -10.40 5.52 5.19
C LEU A 191 -10.97 6.08 6.49
N ALA A 192 -10.46 5.59 7.62
CA ALA A 192 -10.82 6.00 8.96
C ALA A 192 -9.80 6.96 9.57
N ASP A 193 -10.23 7.76 10.55
CA ASP A 193 -9.35 8.60 11.38
C ASP A 193 -8.42 9.52 10.57
N GLY A 194 -8.89 9.95 9.40
CA GLY A 194 -8.15 10.83 8.50
C GLY A 194 -7.03 10.15 7.70
N GLY A 195 -6.96 8.82 7.63
CA GLY A 195 -6.00 8.16 6.73
C GLY A 195 -5.79 6.66 6.94
N LEU A 196 -6.34 6.04 7.98
CA LEU A 196 -6.14 4.61 8.24
C LEU A 196 -7.03 3.73 7.39
N TYR A 197 -6.48 2.62 6.94
CA TYR A 197 -7.19 1.61 6.18
C TYR A 197 -8.12 0.79 7.08
N PHE A 198 -9.37 0.58 6.65
CA PHE A 198 -10.40 -0.03 7.48
C PHE A 198 -10.36 -1.56 7.54
N GLU A 199 -9.63 -2.20 6.64
CA GLU A 199 -9.32 -3.63 6.71
C GLU A 199 -8.02 -3.84 7.51
N GLU A 200 -7.39 -5.01 7.46
CA GLU A 200 -6.08 -5.26 8.04
C GLU A 200 -4.95 -4.40 7.41
N PHE A 201 -4.01 -3.99 8.25
CA PHE A 201 -2.92 -3.10 7.84
C PHE A 201 -1.87 -3.73 6.91
N ALA A 202 -1.86 -5.06 6.72
CA ALA A 202 -1.03 -5.67 5.69
C ALA A 202 -1.52 -5.37 4.27
N LYS A 203 -2.84 -5.30 4.09
CA LYS A 203 -3.50 -5.12 2.79
C LYS A 203 -3.49 -3.67 2.30
N MET A 204 -3.14 -2.71 3.17
CA MET A 204 -2.88 -1.29 2.85
C MET A 204 -1.93 -1.10 1.66
N THR A 205 -1.07 -2.08 1.41
CA THR A 205 -0.04 -2.02 0.38
C THR A 205 -0.59 -2.09 -1.05
N SER A 206 -1.88 -2.34 -1.22
CA SER A 206 -2.44 -2.76 -2.51
C SER A 206 -2.70 -1.65 -3.52
N LEU A 207 -2.85 -0.38 -3.11
CA LEU A 207 -3.39 0.68 -3.98
C LEU A 207 -2.62 2.01 -3.93
N ILE A 208 -1.69 2.17 -2.99
CA ILE A 208 -1.04 3.46 -2.74
C ILE A 208 -0.30 3.95 -3.99
N GLY A 209 0.41 3.04 -4.67
CA GLY A 209 1.11 3.39 -5.91
C GLY A 209 0.17 3.93 -6.99
N GLU A 210 -0.93 3.23 -7.24
CA GLU A 210 -1.95 3.64 -8.20
C GLU A 210 -2.60 4.97 -7.82
N PHE A 211 -2.86 5.22 -6.54
CA PHE A 211 -3.38 6.50 -6.05
C PHE A 211 -2.38 7.65 -6.24
N GLN A 212 -1.09 7.44 -5.97
CA GLN A 212 -0.06 8.45 -6.21
C GLN A 212 0.03 8.81 -7.69
N ILE A 213 0.01 7.80 -8.58
CA ILE A 213 0.04 8.01 -10.03
C ILE A 213 -1.21 8.76 -10.51
N TYR A 214 -2.39 8.39 -10.00
CA TYR A 214 -3.65 9.09 -10.30
C TYR A 214 -3.60 10.56 -9.87
N ALA A 215 -3.14 10.83 -8.65
CA ALA A 215 -3.07 12.17 -8.10
C ALA A 215 -2.05 13.06 -8.82
N ASP A 216 -0.88 12.53 -9.19
CA ASP A 216 0.11 13.27 -9.98
C ASP A 216 -0.42 13.61 -11.38
N GLY A 217 -1.14 12.68 -12.02
CA GLY A 217 -1.80 12.93 -13.30
C GLY A 217 -2.85 14.05 -13.20
N LEU A 218 -3.70 14.03 -12.17
CA LEU A 218 -4.69 15.08 -11.95
C LEU A 218 -4.07 16.44 -11.63
N GLU A 219 -3.02 16.48 -10.80
CA GLU A 219 -2.33 17.73 -10.49
C GLU A 219 -1.77 18.40 -11.75
N ARG A 220 -1.17 17.61 -12.66
CA ARG A 220 -0.64 18.09 -13.94
C ARG A 220 -1.74 18.52 -14.92
N LEU A 221 -2.96 18.00 -14.76
CA LEU A 221 -4.16 18.48 -15.46
C LEU A 221 -4.83 19.68 -14.77
N GLY A 222 -4.28 20.19 -13.67
CA GLY A 222 -4.86 21.29 -12.91
C GLY A 222 -6.04 20.90 -12.02
N LEU A 223 -6.35 19.61 -11.88
CA LEU A 223 -7.48 19.06 -11.11
C LEU A 223 -7.04 18.53 -9.75
N ASN A 224 -6.13 19.23 -9.08
CA ASN A 224 -5.51 18.76 -7.84
C ASN A 224 -6.53 18.53 -6.70
N GLU A 225 -7.67 19.20 -6.74
CA GLU A 225 -8.79 19.02 -5.81
C GLU A 225 -9.44 17.63 -5.89
N LYS A 226 -9.18 16.84 -6.94
CA LYS A 226 -9.57 15.43 -7.06
C LYS A 226 -8.41 14.46 -6.79
N GLY A 227 -7.21 14.99 -6.51
CA GLY A 227 -5.97 14.24 -6.32
C GLY A 227 -5.35 14.54 -4.95
N TRP A 228 -4.13 15.10 -4.93
CA TRP A 228 -3.40 15.41 -3.68
C TRP A 228 -4.10 16.46 -2.82
N GLY A 229 -4.79 17.41 -3.45
CA GLY A 229 -5.55 18.46 -2.79
C GLY A 229 -6.89 17.99 -2.22
N TYR A 230 -7.33 16.76 -2.52
CA TYR A 230 -8.60 16.27 -1.99
C TYR A 230 -8.49 15.93 -0.50
N LYS A 231 -9.46 16.41 0.28
CA LYS A 231 -9.67 16.04 1.68
C LYS A 231 -11.06 15.42 1.82
N GLY A 232 -11.11 14.13 2.14
CA GLY A 232 -12.35 13.41 2.32
C GLY A 232 -13.13 13.86 3.56
N LYS A 233 -14.39 13.41 3.66
CA LYS A 233 -15.31 13.80 4.76
C LYS A 233 -14.73 13.55 6.16
N GLY A 234 -14.09 12.39 6.38
CA GLY A 234 -13.39 12.04 7.62
C GLY A 234 -12.02 12.73 7.81
N GLY A 235 -11.70 13.71 6.97
CA GLY A 235 -10.41 14.41 6.97
C GLY A 235 -9.26 13.64 6.30
N ALA A 236 -9.55 12.53 5.62
CA ALA A 236 -8.54 11.73 4.95
C ALA A 236 -7.96 12.45 3.74
N THR A 237 -6.65 12.33 3.57
CA THR A 237 -5.92 12.82 2.39
C THR A 237 -5.00 11.70 1.89
N LEU A 238 -4.60 11.74 0.62
CA LEU A 238 -3.65 10.76 0.10
C LEU A 238 -2.31 10.82 0.86
N ARG A 239 -1.84 12.03 1.20
CA ARG A 239 -0.66 12.22 2.05
C ARG A 239 -0.81 11.49 3.38
N ASN A 240 -1.92 11.70 4.08
CA ASN A 240 -2.18 11.05 5.36
C ASN A 240 -2.33 9.54 5.22
N TYR A 241 -2.90 9.04 4.11
CA TYR A 241 -2.99 7.61 3.88
C TYR A 241 -1.59 6.98 3.78
N VAL A 242 -0.65 7.61 3.07
CA VAL A 242 0.75 7.15 3.05
C VAL A 242 1.40 7.29 4.42
N GLU A 243 1.15 8.39 5.12
CA GLU A 243 1.72 8.66 6.46
C GLU A 243 1.16 7.71 7.53
N SER A 244 -0.02 7.15 7.31
CA SER A 244 -0.69 6.29 8.27
C SER A 244 0.12 5.05 8.66
N TYR A 245 1.04 4.60 7.80
CA TYR A 245 2.03 3.58 8.15
C TYR A 245 2.92 3.99 9.32
N LEU A 246 3.28 5.26 9.42
CA LEU A 246 4.10 5.79 10.51
C LEU A 246 3.27 5.87 11.79
N TRP A 247 1.98 6.21 11.67
CA TRP A 247 1.08 6.28 12.82
C TRP A 247 0.91 4.94 13.53
N ILE A 248 1.06 3.83 12.80
CA ILE A 248 0.99 2.46 13.30
C ILE A 248 2.36 1.80 13.50
N GLY A 249 3.45 2.58 13.38
CA GLY A 249 4.81 2.09 13.53
C GLY A 249 5.24 1.96 14.98
N TYR A 250 5.92 0.85 15.29
CA TYR A 250 6.65 0.61 16.52
C TYR A 250 8.06 1.23 16.47
N PRO A 251 8.72 1.47 17.63
CA PRO A 251 10.09 1.92 17.63
C PRO A 251 11.00 0.84 17.03
N ARG A 252 12.22 1.25 16.69
CA ARG A 252 13.24 0.39 16.13
C ARG A 252 13.43 -0.89 16.95
N THR A 253 13.42 -1.99 16.23
CA THR A 253 13.77 -3.32 16.72
C THR A 253 15.18 -3.64 16.27
N GLU A 254 16.03 -3.93 17.24
CA GLU A 254 17.40 -4.36 17.01
C GLU A 254 17.45 -5.88 16.94
N LEU A 255 17.98 -6.41 15.84
CA LEU A 255 18.23 -7.84 15.68
C LEU A 255 19.74 -8.07 15.74
N PRO A 256 20.25 -8.93 16.64
CA PRO A 256 21.66 -9.28 16.65
C PRO A 256 22.12 -9.77 15.26
N GLY A 257 23.09 -9.06 14.67
CA GLY A 257 23.63 -9.36 13.33
C GLY A 257 22.73 -9.02 12.15
N GLY A 258 21.55 -8.44 12.38
CA GLY A 258 20.63 -7.96 11.35
C GLY A 258 20.63 -6.44 11.22
N MET A 259 19.79 -5.94 10.33
CA MET A 259 19.51 -4.51 10.21
C MET A 259 18.32 -4.09 11.08
N PRO A 260 18.23 -2.80 11.40
CA PRO A 260 17.10 -2.23 12.11
C PRO A 260 15.78 -2.56 11.43
N ARG A 261 14.79 -2.91 12.25
CA ARG A 261 13.41 -3.15 11.81
C ARG A 261 12.47 -2.16 12.45
N TYR A 262 11.51 -1.68 11.68
CA TYR A 262 10.46 -0.79 12.18
C TYR A 262 9.15 -1.51 11.97
N GLU A 263 8.79 -2.38 12.91
CA GLU A 263 7.54 -3.14 12.85
C GLU A 263 6.35 -2.19 12.83
N ARG A 264 5.20 -2.69 12.36
CA ARG A 264 3.94 -1.98 12.45
C ARG A 264 2.86 -2.86 13.05
N VAL A 265 1.81 -2.24 13.57
CA VAL A 265 0.63 -2.94 14.08
C VAL A 265 0.14 -3.94 13.02
N ALA A 266 -0.05 -5.19 13.44
CA ALA A 266 -0.73 -6.21 12.67
C ALA A 266 -1.99 -6.67 13.43
N MET A 267 -3.07 -6.86 12.69
CA MET A 267 -4.37 -7.34 13.17
C MET A 267 -5.09 -8.06 12.03
N GLY A 268 -6.11 -8.87 12.31
CA GLY A 268 -6.80 -9.64 11.28
C GLY A 268 -5.95 -10.75 10.67
N ASP A 269 -6.11 -11.02 9.37
CA ASP A 269 -5.33 -12.04 8.66
C ASP A 269 -3.86 -11.63 8.47
N ALA A 270 -3.52 -10.36 8.74
CA ALA A 270 -2.16 -9.85 8.69
C ALA A 270 -1.25 -10.40 9.80
N ARG A 271 -1.77 -11.24 10.69
CA ARG A 271 -0.97 -11.92 11.71
C ARG A 271 -0.03 -12.89 10.99
N GLY A 272 1.26 -12.56 10.95
CA GLY A 272 2.23 -13.11 10.00
C GLY A 272 2.36 -14.64 9.97
N HIS A 273 2.71 -15.17 8.79
CA HIS A 273 2.92 -16.59 8.51
C HIS A 273 4.39 -17.03 8.38
N ALA A 274 5.36 -16.10 8.36
CA ALA A 274 6.72 -16.45 7.91
C ALA A 274 7.63 -17.01 9.00
N LEU A 275 7.58 -16.50 10.24
CA LEU A 275 8.48 -16.95 11.33
C LEU A 275 7.88 -16.86 12.74
N GLY A 276 6.59 -16.50 12.89
CA GLY A 276 5.90 -16.40 14.20
C GLY A 276 6.43 -15.33 15.19
N VAL A 277 7.59 -14.72 14.89
CA VAL A 277 8.28 -13.73 15.76
C VAL A 277 8.41 -12.35 15.11
N PHE A 278 8.26 -12.23 13.78
CA PHE A 278 8.32 -10.95 13.07
C PHE A 278 7.04 -10.70 12.29
N GLN A 279 6.48 -9.50 12.46
CA GLN A 279 5.26 -9.04 11.78
C GLN A 279 5.62 -8.24 10.51
N HIS A 280 4.62 -7.56 9.96
CA HIS A 280 4.83 -6.56 8.92
C HIS A 280 5.62 -5.39 9.49
N ALA A 281 6.51 -4.82 8.67
CA ALA A 281 7.33 -3.68 9.06
C ALA A 281 7.19 -2.55 8.02
N ASN A 282 7.38 -1.31 8.44
CA ASN A 282 7.61 -0.17 7.56
C ASN A 282 9.02 -0.23 6.95
N VAL A 283 9.99 -0.68 7.74
CA VAL A 283 11.37 -0.95 7.30
C VAL A 283 11.69 -2.38 7.73
N GLY A 284 11.80 -3.29 6.76
CA GLY A 284 11.92 -4.72 7.02
C GLY A 284 13.31 -5.20 7.43
N GLY A 285 14.37 -4.40 7.22
CA GLY A 285 15.76 -4.77 7.53
C GLY A 285 16.26 -6.04 6.81
N ALA A 286 17.56 -6.29 6.73
CA ALA A 286 18.09 -7.61 6.42
C ALA A 286 18.11 -8.48 7.70
N PHE A 287 17.57 -9.70 7.64
CA PHE A 287 17.91 -10.71 8.65
C PHE A 287 19.38 -11.08 8.52
N PRO A 288 20.06 -11.44 9.62
CA PRO A 288 21.34 -12.12 9.49
C PRO A 288 21.14 -13.35 8.58
N PRO A 289 22.07 -13.67 7.68
CA PRO A 289 21.98 -14.88 6.89
C PRO A 289 21.85 -16.05 7.87
N ALA A 290 20.69 -16.69 7.92
CA ALA A 290 20.53 -17.91 8.68
C ALA A 290 21.46 -18.91 8.00
N VAL A 291 22.54 -19.31 8.66
CA VAL A 291 23.48 -20.30 8.11
C VAL A 291 23.15 -21.62 8.78
N GLY A 292 22.86 -22.64 7.99
CA GLY A 292 22.74 -24.01 8.47
C GLY A 292 24.07 -24.51 9.02
N GLU A 293 24.01 -25.63 9.73
CA GLU A 293 25.20 -26.31 10.27
C GLU A 293 26.23 -26.64 9.17
N ASP A 294 25.80 -26.77 7.91
CA ASP A 294 26.64 -27.00 6.74
C ASP A 294 27.27 -25.72 6.14
N GLY A 295 27.11 -24.57 6.80
CA GLY A 295 27.62 -23.29 6.30
C GLY A 295 26.83 -22.69 5.13
N LYS A 296 25.72 -23.32 4.71
CA LYS A 296 24.85 -22.78 3.65
C LYS A 296 23.69 -22.00 4.21
N PRO A 297 23.12 -21.04 3.47
CA PRO A 297 21.94 -20.32 3.93
C PRO A 297 20.76 -21.27 4.19
N PHE A 298 20.31 -21.35 5.45
CA PHE A 298 19.09 -22.03 5.86
C PHE A 298 17.92 -21.26 5.25
N PHE A 299 17.31 -21.85 4.21
CA PHE A 299 16.34 -21.23 3.31
C PHE A 299 16.86 -20.09 2.41
N ASN A 300 16.41 -20.10 1.15
CA ASN A 300 16.50 -18.96 0.22
C ASN A 300 15.76 -17.70 0.73
N MET A 301 15.06 -17.81 1.87
CA MET A 301 14.45 -16.71 2.63
C MET A 301 15.49 -15.79 3.28
N SER A 302 16.65 -16.29 3.69
CA SER A 302 17.71 -15.49 4.35
C SER A 302 18.30 -14.35 3.50
N ARG A 303 18.07 -14.33 2.17
CA ARG A 303 18.52 -13.23 1.29
C ARG A 303 17.44 -12.19 0.98
N LYS A 304 16.16 -12.45 1.31
CA LYS A 304 15.02 -11.62 0.87
C LYS A 304 13.98 -11.34 1.93
N VAL A 305 13.96 -12.05 3.05
CA VAL A 305 13.05 -11.70 4.14
C VAL A 305 13.56 -10.38 4.72
N GLY A 306 12.76 -9.33 4.55
CA GLY A 306 12.97 -8.00 5.16
C GLY A 306 13.57 -6.92 4.26
N ALA A 307 14.26 -7.27 3.15
CA ALA A 307 14.54 -6.30 2.11
C ALA A 307 13.28 -6.14 1.25
N TRP A 308 12.70 -4.93 1.21
CA TRP A 308 11.60 -4.66 0.30
C TRP A 308 12.06 -4.91 -1.15
N GLU A 309 11.35 -5.78 -1.86
CA GLU A 309 11.53 -5.86 -3.32
C GLU A 309 11.12 -4.51 -3.92
N LEU A 310 11.83 -4.06 -4.95
CA LEU A 310 11.45 -2.84 -5.67
C LEU A 310 10.03 -2.99 -6.22
N TRP A 311 9.68 -4.18 -6.69
CA TRP A 311 8.43 -4.48 -7.35
C TRP A 311 7.74 -5.66 -6.67
N TYR A 312 6.42 -5.62 -6.64
CA TYR A 312 5.60 -6.75 -6.20
C TYR A 312 4.61 -7.12 -7.30
N ALA A 313 4.53 -8.42 -7.61
CA ALA A 313 3.50 -8.96 -8.49
C ALA A 313 2.27 -9.32 -7.65
N ALA A 314 1.20 -8.54 -7.79
CA ALA A 314 -0.03 -8.78 -7.03
C ALA A 314 -0.66 -10.12 -7.46
N ASN A 315 -0.78 -11.06 -6.51
CA ASN A 315 -1.35 -12.39 -6.81
C ASN A 315 -2.88 -12.36 -6.88
N MET A 316 -3.52 -11.62 -5.96
CA MET A 316 -4.97 -11.59 -5.76
C MET A 316 -5.63 -10.26 -6.17
N ASN A 317 -4.85 -9.19 -6.33
CA ASN A 317 -5.34 -7.80 -6.37
C ASN A 317 -5.00 -7.09 -7.70
N GLY A 318 -4.98 -7.83 -8.80
CA GLY A 318 -4.68 -7.24 -10.09
C GLY A 318 -4.18 -8.20 -11.15
N ARG A 319 -5.03 -8.53 -12.10
CA ARG A 319 -4.65 -9.21 -13.34
C ARG A 319 -4.94 -8.36 -14.56
N ASP A 320 -4.03 -8.34 -15.53
CA ASP A 320 -4.25 -7.63 -16.78
C ASP A 320 -5.26 -8.36 -17.69
N HIS A 321 -5.53 -7.81 -18.88
CA HIS A 321 -6.43 -8.41 -19.87
C HIS A 321 -5.99 -9.76 -20.42
N ARG A 322 -4.73 -10.16 -20.17
CA ARG A 322 -4.17 -11.46 -20.52
C ARG A 322 -4.06 -12.38 -19.30
N ASP A 323 -4.70 -12.02 -18.18
CA ASP A 323 -4.69 -12.74 -16.92
C ASP A 323 -3.31 -12.79 -16.23
N ASN A 324 -2.33 -11.97 -16.64
CA ASN A 324 -1.04 -11.90 -15.97
C ASN A 324 -1.12 -11.03 -14.71
N LYS A 325 -0.26 -11.33 -13.73
CA LYS A 325 -0.13 -10.50 -12.53
C LYS A 325 0.37 -9.10 -12.91
N VAL A 326 -0.28 -8.09 -12.36
CA VAL A 326 0.15 -6.71 -12.53
C VAL A 326 1.18 -6.34 -11.48
N THR A 327 2.29 -5.79 -11.95
CA THR A 327 3.32 -5.20 -11.11
C THR A 327 2.79 -3.95 -10.42
N LYS A 328 3.11 -3.79 -9.14
CA LYS A 328 2.75 -2.61 -8.34
C LYS A 328 3.99 -1.95 -7.75
N LEU A 329 3.90 -0.65 -7.51
CA LEU A 329 4.87 0.07 -6.69
C LEU A 329 4.90 -0.53 -5.28
N GLN A 330 6.07 -0.49 -4.65
CA GLN A 330 6.29 -0.96 -3.29
C GLN A 330 6.61 0.20 -2.35
N PHE A 331 6.64 -0.13 -1.05
CA PHE A 331 6.81 0.82 0.03
C PHE A 331 7.99 1.80 -0.16
N PRO A 332 9.21 1.37 -0.55
CA PRO A 332 10.31 2.32 -0.76
C PRO A 332 9.97 3.33 -1.87
N GLN A 333 9.36 2.88 -2.96
CA GLN A 333 9.00 3.77 -4.06
C GLN A 333 7.89 4.76 -3.69
N TRP A 334 6.93 4.38 -2.84
CA TRP A 334 5.93 5.33 -2.34
C TRP A 334 6.58 6.45 -1.54
N PHE A 335 7.54 6.09 -0.68
CA PHE A 335 8.25 7.06 0.16
C PHE A 335 9.24 7.89 -0.64
N GLU A 336 9.92 7.32 -1.64
CA GLU A 336 10.77 8.08 -2.56
C GLU A 336 9.97 9.16 -3.29
N ARG A 337 8.78 8.82 -3.82
CA ARG A 337 7.88 9.80 -4.44
C ARG A 337 7.45 10.87 -3.45
N MET A 338 7.05 10.47 -2.24
CA MET A 338 6.69 11.43 -1.20
C MET A 338 7.87 12.31 -0.77
N HIS A 339 9.10 11.79 -0.77
CA HIS A 339 10.30 12.56 -0.43
C HIS A 339 10.67 13.56 -1.52
N VAL A 340 10.50 13.22 -2.79
CA VAL A 340 10.67 14.18 -3.90
C VAL A 340 9.65 15.31 -3.80
N ARG A 341 8.40 14.99 -3.46
CA ARG A 341 7.31 15.96 -3.32
C ARG A 341 7.44 16.82 -2.07
N GLU A 342 7.78 16.20 -0.94
CA GLU A 342 7.86 16.80 0.40
C GLU A 342 9.21 16.42 1.03
N PRO A 343 10.32 17.07 0.62
CA PRO A 343 11.66 16.71 1.08
C PRO A 343 11.83 16.85 2.60
N ASP A 344 11.16 17.84 3.19
CA ASP A 344 11.14 18.08 4.64
C ASP A 344 10.13 17.20 5.40
N GLY A 345 9.40 16.33 4.68
CA GLY A 345 8.49 15.37 5.26
C GLY A 345 9.20 14.22 6.00
N PRO A 346 8.45 13.33 6.67
CA PRO A 346 9.03 12.25 7.48
C PRO A 346 9.76 11.17 6.66
N TRP A 347 9.57 11.16 5.34
CA TRP A 347 9.93 10.07 4.43
C TRP A 347 11.43 9.80 4.39
N GLY A 348 12.24 10.87 4.38
CA GLY A 348 13.69 10.78 4.28
C GLY A 348 14.31 9.99 5.42
N TYR A 349 13.80 10.15 6.65
CA TYR A 349 14.26 9.37 7.80
C TYR A 349 14.04 7.87 7.59
N PHE A 350 12.84 7.45 7.20
CA PHE A 350 12.54 6.02 7.01
C PHE A 350 13.28 5.41 5.81
N LEU A 351 13.39 6.16 4.71
CA LEU A 351 14.21 5.73 3.56
C LEU A 351 15.67 5.55 3.97
N ALA A 352 16.24 6.47 4.75
CA ALA A 352 17.60 6.33 5.26
C ALA A 352 17.80 5.06 6.09
N GLN A 353 16.77 4.56 6.79
CA GLN A 353 16.86 3.29 7.52
C GLN A 353 16.78 2.04 6.63
N MET A 354 16.47 2.19 5.33
CA MET A 354 16.46 1.10 4.34
C MET A 354 17.81 0.92 3.61
N ARG A 355 18.84 1.71 3.95
CA ARG A 355 20.21 1.55 3.42
C ARG A 355 20.80 0.18 3.77
N GLU A 356 21.78 -0.30 3.01
CA GLU A 356 22.45 -1.59 3.30
C GLU A 356 23.37 -1.47 4.53
N PRO A 357 23.75 -2.59 5.18
CA PRO A 357 24.69 -2.57 6.31
C PRO A 357 25.99 -1.81 5.98
N GLY A 358 26.36 -0.86 6.84
CA GLY A 358 27.58 -0.07 6.70
C GLY A 358 27.50 1.10 5.70
N GLU A 359 26.40 1.23 4.95
CA GLU A 359 26.19 2.39 4.10
C GLU A 359 25.86 3.64 4.93
N LYS A 360 26.36 4.79 4.48
CA LYS A 360 26.07 6.09 5.09
C LYS A 360 24.79 6.72 4.55
N GLU A 361 24.43 6.37 3.32
CA GLU A 361 23.33 6.96 2.58
C GLU A 361 22.40 5.86 2.07
N TYR A 362 21.10 6.14 2.02
CA TYR A 362 20.17 5.35 1.24
C TYR A 362 20.24 5.82 -0.22
N VAL A 363 20.50 4.89 -1.13
CA VAL A 363 20.49 5.16 -2.57
C VAL A 363 19.10 4.84 -3.13
N PRO A 364 18.31 5.85 -3.52
CA PRO A 364 16.96 5.63 -4.02
C PRO A 364 16.95 5.00 -5.41
N THR A 365 15.79 4.51 -5.84
CA THR A 365 15.60 4.16 -7.25
C THR A 365 15.75 5.40 -8.12
N ILE A 366 16.37 5.23 -9.29
CA ILE A 366 16.58 6.33 -10.23
C ILE A 366 15.27 6.81 -10.89
N PHE A 367 14.17 6.05 -10.74
CA PHE A 367 12.88 6.33 -11.38
C PHE A 367 12.26 7.67 -10.99
N TRP A 368 12.52 8.16 -9.78
CA TRP A 368 11.88 9.37 -9.27
C TRP A 368 12.81 10.58 -9.20
N GLY A 369 14.05 10.44 -9.66
CA GLY A 369 15.03 11.53 -9.65
C GLY A 369 15.55 11.93 -8.26
N ALA A 370 15.16 11.22 -7.21
CA ALA A 370 15.64 11.45 -5.85
C ALA A 370 17.17 11.33 -5.75
N THR A 371 17.79 12.15 -4.89
CA THR A 371 19.23 12.05 -4.56
C THR A 371 19.46 11.04 -3.44
N PRO A 372 20.68 10.49 -3.28
CA PRO A 372 21.05 9.75 -2.08
C PRO A 372 20.67 10.52 -0.80
N ILE A 373 20.17 9.79 0.19
CA ILE A 373 19.66 10.35 1.44
C ILE A 373 20.64 10.00 2.55
N ASP A 374 21.35 11.02 3.02
CA ASP A 374 22.30 10.92 4.13
C ASP A 374 21.56 10.74 5.46
N ALA A 375 21.78 9.60 6.11
CA ALA A 375 21.11 9.25 7.37
C ALA A 375 21.41 10.25 8.50
N ALA A 376 22.53 10.98 8.43
CA ALA A 376 22.89 11.99 9.42
C ALA A 376 22.18 13.34 9.22
N LYS A 377 21.54 13.56 8.05
CA LYS A 377 20.88 14.84 7.70
C LYS A 377 19.37 14.79 7.83
N VAL A 378 18.79 13.60 7.97
CA VAL A 378 17.34 13.41 8.12
C VAL A 378 16.97 13.23 9.58
N THR A 379 15.84 13.83 9.97
CA THR A 379 15.34 13.76 11.34
C THR A 379 14.07 12.93 11.38
N ALA A 380 13.95 12.07 12.38
CA ALA A 380 12.75 11.29 12.61
C ALA A 380 11.55 12.21 12.96
N PRO A 381 10.33 11.91 12.52
CA PRO A 381 9.17 12.69 12.92
C PRO A 381 8.78 12.39 14.38
N ALA A 382 8.06 13.33 15.01
CA ALA A 382 7.36 13.01 16.25
C ALA A 382 6.35 11.87 16.05
N ALA A 383 6.12 11.09 17.10
CA ALA A 383 5.19 9.97 17.09
C ALA A 383 4.28 10.07 18.33
N PRO A 384 3.30 10.98 18.33
CA PRO A 384 2.40 11.13 19.48
C PRO A 384 1.56 9.88 19.72
N SER A 385 1.17 9.64 20.96
CA SER A 385 0.12 8.66 21.25
C SER A 385 -1.19 9.12 20.62
N ARG A 386 -1.99 8.18 20.15
CA ARG A 386 -3.27 8.49 19.53
C ARG A 386 -4.28 7.37 19.76
N ILE A 387 -5.52 7.79 19.97
CA ILE A 387 -6.70 6.94 19.86
C ILE A 387 -7.25 7.13 18.45
N PHE A 388 -7.41 6.02 17.73
CA PHE A 388 -8.04 5.95 16.42
C PHE A 388 -9.44 5.42 16.65
N ASN A 389 -10.39 6.34 16.84
CA ASN A 389 -11.74 6.04 17.29
C ASN A 389 -12.52 5.25 16.24
N GLU A 390 -12.40 5.64 14.97
CA GLU A 390 -13.11 4.97 13.88
C GLU A 390 -12.52 3.58 13.61
N ARG A 391 -11.19 3.45 13.67
CA ARG A 391 -10.51 2.17 13.49
C ARG A 391 -10.58 1.28 14.73
N GLY A 392 -10.86 1.86 15.90
CA GLY A 392 -11.08 1.19 17.17
C GLY A 392 -9.82 0.65 17.84
N PHE A 393 -8.73 1.40 17.84
CA PHE A 393 -7.54 1.04 18.62
C PHE A 393 -6.80 2.28 19.14
N ALA A 394 -5.97 2.09 20.16
CA ALA A 394 -5.03 3.11 20.64
C ALA A 394 -3.60 2.66 20.34
N MET A 395 -2.77 3.61 19.94
CA MET A 395 -1.31 3.48 19.92
C MET A 395 -0.74 4.40 20.99
N LEU A 396 -0.21 3.82 22.06
CA LEU A 396 0.28 4.52 23.24
C LEU A 396 1.80 4.40 23.31
N ARG A 397 2.48 5.54 23.45
CA ARG A 397 3.93 5.67 23.38
C ARG A 397 4.43 6.48 24.56
N MET A 398 5.38 5.93 25.30
CA MET A 398 5.98 6.65 26.43
C MET A 398 6.89 7.80 25.98
N GLU A 399 7.55 7.65 24.84
CA GLU A 399 8.28 8.72 24.16
C GLU A 399 7.47 9.12 22.91
N GLU A 400 7.13 10.40 22.80
CA GLU A 400 6.26 10.92 21.73
C GLU A 400 7.01 11.87 20.76
N SER A 401 8.23 12.27 21.11
CA SER A 401 9.06 13.13 20.25
C SER A 401 9.71 12.33 19.11
N ALA A 402 10.52 13.00 18.30
CA ALA A 402 11.37 12.37 17.28
C ALA A 402 12.24 11.23 17.83
N LYS A 403 12.59 11.27 19.12
CA LYS A 403 13.40 10.24 19.77
C LYS A 403 12.70 8.89 19.87
N TYR A 404 11.37 8.85 19.75
CA TYR A 404 10.57 7.63 19.83
C TYR A 404 11.14 6.49 18.98
N TRP A 405 11.49 6.81 17.74
CA TRP A 405 11.87 5.82 16.73
C TRP A 405 13.14 5.05 17.07
N GLU A 406 14.02 5.62 17.90
CA GLU A 406 15.27 4.97 18.35
C GLU A 406 15.23 4.64 19.86
N SER A 407 14.10 4.88 20.52
CA SER A 407 13.98 4.82 21.98
C SER A 407 13.69 3.41 22.49
N PRO A 408 14.34 2.95 23.58
CA PRO A 408 13.99 1.70 24.26
C PRO A 408 12.70 1.81 25.09
N ALA A 409 12.05 2.98 25.11
CA ALA A 409 10.83 3.23 25.88
C ALA A 409 9.64 2.38 25.38
N PRO A 410 8.68 2.08 26.26
CA PRO A 410 7.57 1.20 25.93
C PRO A 410 6.60 1.80 24.87
N ALA A 411 6.33 0.96 23.88
CA ALA A 411 5.43 0.97 22.73
C ALA A 411 4.20 0.05 22.80
N VAL A 412 2.94 0.46 22.99
CA VAL A 412 1.81 -0.50 23.00
C VAL A 412 0.67 -0.10 22.08
N ALA A 413 0.15 -1.06 21.31
CA ALA A 413 -1.11 -0.93 20.59
C ALA A 413 -2.20 -1.79 21.24
N LEU A 414 -3.37 -1.21 21.48
CA LEU A 414 -4.52 -1.84 22.15
C LEU A 414 -5.74 -1.75 21.25
N GLN A 415 -6.34 -2.90 20.89
CA GLN A 415 -7.58 -2.96 20.12
C GLN A 415 -8.78 -2.79 21.06
N PHE A 416 -9.78 -2.03 20.64
CA PHE A 416 -11.05 -1.85 21.35
C PHE A 416 -12.17 -2.65 20.70
N ALA A 417 -13.40 -2.55 21.24
CA ALA A 417 -14.59 -3.25 20.76
C ALA A 417 -15.13 -2.72 19.42
N GLN A 418 -14.32 -2.79 18.37
CA GLN A 418 -14.67 -2.34 17.03
C GLN A 418 -14.49 -3.49 16.04
N LEU A 419 -15.57 -3.78 15.30
CA LEU A 419 -15.51 -4.68 14.16
C LEU A 419 -14.85 -3.96 12.98
N TYR A 420 -14.03 -4.70 12.25
CA TYR A 420 -13.36 -4.27 11.04
C TYR A 420 -13.34 -5.41 10.01
N VAL A 421 -12.92 -5.12 8.78
CA VAL A 421 -12.85 -6.15 7.72
C VAL A 421 -11.69 -7.11 8.03
N HIS A 422 -11.97 -8.41 8.06
CA HIS A 422 -11.08 -9.47 8.60
C HIS A 422 -10.86 -9.40 10.11
N TYR A 423 -11.89 -9.00 10.86
CA TYR A 423 -11.89 -9.08 12.31
C TYR A 423 -11.65 -10.50 12.83
N THR A 424 -10.78 -10.65 13.83
CA THR A 424 -10.32 -11.95 14.35
C THR A 424 -10.39 -11.97 15.88
N ALA A 425 -11.61 -11.90 16.43
CA ALA A 425 -11.92 -12.00 17.87
C ALA A 425 -10.96 -11.24 18.82
N ASP A 426 -10.37 -10.12 18.36
CA ASP A 426 -9.27 -9.41 19.00
C ASP A 426 -9.67 -8.10 19.66
N CYS A 427 -10.97 -7.89 19.87
CA CYS A 427 -11.46 -6.85 20.76
C CYS A 427 -10.77 -6.95 22.13
N PHE A 428 -10.34 -5.80 22.65
CA PHE A 428 -9.65 -5.67 23.94
C PHE A 428 -8.33 -6.42 24.04
N SER A 429 -7.70 -6.76 22.90
CA SER A 429 -6.38 -7.38 22.86
C SER A 429 -5.26 -6.35 22.78
N ILE A 430 -4.07 -6.77 23.23
CA ILE A 430 -2.82 -6.11 22.85
C ILE A 430 -2.53 -6.53 21.41
N LEU A 431 -2.39 -5.59 20.49
CA LEU A 431 -2.00 -5.87 19.10
C LEU A 431 -0.48 -6.02 18.96
N GLY A 432 0.27 -5.34 19.83
CA GLY A 432 1.71 -5.51 20.00
C GLY A 432 2.23 -4.65 21.15
N TYR A 433 3.34 -5.08 21.73
CA TYR A 433 4.05 -4.39 22.80
C TYR A 433 5.55 -4.46 22.53
N HIS A 434 6.18 -3.30 22.40
CA HIS A 434 7.60 -3.11 22.16
C HIS A 434 8.24 -2.40 23.34
N GLN A 435 9.42 -2.86 23.76
CA GLN A 435 10.24 -2.22 24.79
C GLN A 435 11.67 -2.71 24.64
N PHE A 436 12.66 -1.92 25.08
CA PHE A 436 14.07 -2.29 25.01
C PHE A 436 14.55 -2.56 23.57
N ASN A 437 14.01 -1.83 22.60
CA ASN A 437 14.27 -2.02 21.17
C ASN A 437 14.01 -3.45 20.68
N ARG A 438 12.99 -4.11 21.23
CA ARG A 438 12.54 -5.44 20.79
C ARG A 438 11.03 -5.61 20.96
N PRO A 439 10.39 -6.50 20.19
CA PRO A 439 9.03 -6.94 20.48
C PRO A 439 9.02 -7.75 21.78
N VAL A 440 8.25 -7.31 22.77
CA VAL A 440 7.96 -8.07 24.01
C VAL A 440 6.74 -8.96 23.80
N TYR A 441 5.74 -8.45 23.09
CA TYR A 441 4.55 -9.20 22.68
C TYR A 441 4.16 -8.80 21.26
N LEU A 442 3.73 -9.78 20.47
CA LEU A 442 3.16 -9.58 19.14
C LEU A 442 1.88 -10.40 19.05
N ASN A 443 0.81 -9.81 18.50
CA ASN A 443 -0.40 -10.55 18.22
C ASN A 443 -0.10 -11.63 17.15
N ARG A 444 -0.11 -12.90 17.57
CA ARG A 444 0.25 -14.05 16.72
C ARG A 444 -0.96 -14.57 15.95
N CYS A 445 -0.70 -15.16 14.79
CA CYS A 445 -1.72 -15.87 14.03
C CYS A 445 -2.12 -17.13 14.79
N ILE A 446 -3.41 -17.29 15.08
CA ILE A 446 -3.96 -18.56 15.59
C ILE A 446 -4.44 -19.31 14.35
N SER A 447 -3.72 -20.37 14.01
CA SER A 447 -3.61 -20.97 12.67
C SER A 447 -4.82 -21.80 12.20
N ALA A 448 -6.04 -21.24 12.16
CA ALA A 448 -7.22 -21.98 11.66
C ALA A 448 -8.09 -21.16 10.68
N GLY A 449 -7.47 -20.56 9.65
CA GLY A 449 -8.16 -19.86 8.56
C GLY A 449 -8.61 -18.44 8.90
N TYR A 450 -9.31 -17.80 7.95
CA TYR A 450 -9.74 -16.37 7.96
C TYR A 450 -10.44 -15.88 9.23
N ASN A 451 -10.88 -16.78 10.14
CA ASN A 451 -11.50 -16.43 11.43
C ASN A 451 -11.09 -17.37 12.59
N GLY A 452 -10.10 -18.24 12.42
CA GLY A 452 -9.50 -18.99 13.54
C GLY A 452 -10.39 -19.98 14.33
N GLY A 453 -11.64 -20.25 13.95
CA GLY A 453 -12.52 -21.18 14.66
C GLY A 453 -14.02 -20.84 14.51
N PRO A 454 -14.93 -21.60 15.17
CA PRO A 454 -16.35 -21.31 15.15
C PRO A 454 -16.60 -19.89 15.64
N VAL A 455 -17.53 -19.19 14.96
CA VAL A 455 -17.88 -17.75 15.08
C VAL A 455 -18.47 -17.35 16.45
N GLY A 456 -18.25 -18.16 17.49
CA GLY A 456 -18.50 -17.75 18.86
C GLY A 456 -17.61 -16.54 19.14
N PHE A 457 -18.22 -15.35 19.23
CA PHE A 457 -17.62 -14.08 19.63
C PHE A 457 -17.04 -14.10 21.06
N SER A 458 -16.66 -15.26 21.59
CA SER A 458 -15.83 -15.34 22.79
C SER A 458 -14.44 -14.82 22.44
N CYS A 459 -13.92 -13.90 23.24
CA CYS A 459 -12.49 -13.66 23.36
C CYS A 459 -11.84 -14.95 23.91
N ALA A 460 -11.77 -16.00 23.11
CA ALA A 460 -11.00 -17.19 23.44
C ALA A 460 -9.55 -16.70 23.52
N GLY A 461 -9.01 -16.73 24.74
CA GLY A 461 -7.75 -16.07 25.07
C GLY A 461 -6.63 -16.40 24.08
N ALA A 462 -5.67 -15.48 23.96
CA ALA A 462 -4.49 -15.56 23.10
C ALA A 462 -3.55 -16.77 23.38
N CYS A 463 -3.97 -17.73 24.20
CA CYS A 463 -3.33 -19.02 24.41
C CYS A 463 -3.79 -19.98 23.32
N GLY A 464 -3.15 -19.91 22.14
CA GLY A 464 -3.41 -20.84 21.05
C GLY A 464 -3.28 -22.30 21.49
N GLY A 465 -4.20 -23.15 21.00
CA GLY A 465 -4.13 -24.60 21.14
C GLY A 465 -2.81 -25.13 20.60
N GLY A 466 -1.89 -25.48 21.51
CA GLY A 466 -0.62 -26.13 21.20
C GLY A 466 -0.72 -27.64 20.92
N GLY A 467 -1.92 -28.19 20.71
CA GLY A 467 -2.12 -29.64 20.59
C GLY A 467 -2.63 -30.04 19.20
N GLY A 468 -1.75 -30.16 18.20
CA GLY A 468 -2.20 -30.76 16.93
C GLY A 468 -1.11 -31.00 15.88
N TRP A 469 -0.05 -30.19 15.84
CA TRP A 469 0.95 -30.30 14.77
C TRP A 469 1.90 -31.51 14.89
N PHE A 470 1.88 -32.27 16.00
CA PHE A 470 2.71 -33.47 16.18
C PHE A 470 1.98 -34.80 15.96
N ALA A 471 0.67 -34.82 15.67
CA ALA A 471 -0.11 -36.06 15.57
C ALA A 471 -0.59 -36.40 14.13
N GLY A 472 -0.02 -35.78 13.10
CA GLY A 472 -0.47 -35.94 11.70
C GLY A 472 0.43 -36.80 10.81
N ALA A 473 1.38 -37.56 11.37
CA ALA A 473 2.26 -38.46 10.61
C ALA A 473 2.09 -39.92 11.04
N ALA A 474 0.84 -40.40 11.11
CA ALA A 474 0.55 -41.83 11.14
C ALA A 474 -0.85 -42.11 10.59
N GLY A 475 -0.91 -42.87 9.49
CA GLY A 475 -2.01 -43.78 9.16
C GLY A 475 -3.31 -43.13 8.68
N GLY A 476 -3.57 -43.24 7.38
CA GLY A 476 -4.92 -43.04 6.85
C GLY A 476 -5.91 -44.07 7.41
N CYS A 477 -7.14 -43.64 7.62
CA CYS A 477 -8.36 -44.44 7.48
C CYS A 477 -9.49 -43.46 7.14
N GLY A 478 -10.18 -43.74 6.03
CA GLY A 478 -11.37 -43.01 5.63
C GLY A 478 -12.56 -43.31 6.53
N GLY A 479 -13.59 -42.46 6.46
CA GLY A 479 -14.86 -42.71 7.09
C GLY A 479 -15.67 -41.43 7.26
N ASP A 480 -16.75 -41.31 6.48
CA ASP A 480 -17.84 -40.37 6.67
C ASP A 480 -18.45 -40.48 8.07
N ALA A 481 -18.57 -39.35 8.78
CA ALA A 481 -19.67 -39.02 9.70
C ALA A 481 -19.35 -37.73 10.49
N ALA A 482 -19.90 -36.59 10.05
CA ALA A 482 -20.04 -35.42 10.93
C ALA A 482 -21.49 -35.37 11.39
N GLN A 483 -21.76 -35.97 12.55
CA GLN A 483 -23.04 -35.89 13.24
C GLN A 483 -22.97 -34.71 14.23
N PHE A 484 -23.81 -33.70 14.00
CA PHE A 484 -23.95 -32.53 14.86
C PHE A 484 -24.65 -32.93 16.18
N CYS A 485 -24.01 -32.64 17.31
CA CYS A 485 -24.69 -32.51 18.60
C CYS A 485 -24.65 -31.03 19.01
N ALA A 486 -25.83 -30.41 19.03
CA ALA A 486 -26.08 -29.17 19.74
C ALA A 486 -26.70 -29.54 21.09
N GLY A 487 -26.05 -29.19 22.20
CA GLY A 487 -26.58 -29.41 23.55
C GLY A 487 -25.53 -29.13 24.62
N ASP A 488 -25.91 -28.29 25.58
CA ASP A 488 -25.13 -27.90 26.76
C ASP A 488 -24.99 -29.09 27.74
N GLU A 489 -24.03 -29.99 27.53
CA GLU A 489 -23.62 -30.95 28.56
C GLU A 489 -22.09 -31.08 28.64
N ILE A 490 -21.55 -30.95 29.85
CA ILE A 490 -20.15 -31.14 30.19
C ILE A 490 -19.87 -32.65 30.15
N CYS A 491 -19.18 -33.13 29.11
CA CYS A 491 -18.63 -34.48 29.10
C CYS A 491 -17.41 -34.55 30.02
N ALA A 492 -17.56 -35.19 31.18
CA ALA A 492 -16.45 -35.71 31.96
C ALA A 492 -15.95 -37.01 31.30
N CYS A 493 -14.67 -37.06 30.93
CA CYS A 493 -14.03 -38.31 30.54
C CYS A 493 -13.50 -39.01 31.80
N GLU A 494 -14.13 -40.12 32.20
CA GLU A 494 -13.49 -41.13 33.05
C GLU A 494 -12.40 -41.85 32.24
N PHE A 495 -11.21 -41.98 32.83
CA PHE A 495 -10.17 -42.88 32.34
C PHE A 495 -10.31 -44.21 33.08
N ASP A 496 -10.74 -45.25 32.36
CA ASP A 496 -10.54 -46.62 32.82
C ASP A 496 -9.07 -47.01 32.61
N SER A 497 -8.48 -47.53 33.68
CA SER A 497 -7.16 -48.13 33.69
C SER A 497 -7.25 -49.63 33.39
N ASP A 498 -6.62 -50.06 32.31
CA ASP A 498 -6.00 -51.38 32.18
C ASP A 498 -4.72 -51.28 31.33
#